data_AF-S0NRY5-F1
#
_entry.id   AF-S0NRY5-F1
#
_cell.length_a   1.000
_cell.length_b   1.000
_cell.length_c   1.000
_cell.angle_alpha   90.00
_cell.angle_beta   90.00
_cell.angle_gamma   90.00
#
_symmetry.space_group_name_H-M   'P 1'
#
loop_
_entity.id
_entity.type
_entity.pdbx_description
1 polymer ?
#
loop_
_entity_poly.entity_id
_entity_poly.type
_entity_poly.pdbx_seq_one_letter_code
_entity_poly.pdbx_strand_id
1 'polypeptide(L)'
;MNIHRSQTCRNSPKNQFIEDFTIALIQNNLSKEVVAADWQLVIAGGKQIPQQIQEMTVIASISHGKYGSCTGKLMVEDEVYHFSVHYEFVSTTKTIVQKAKLLFVKEIG
;
A
#
# COMPACT_ATOMS: atom_id res chain seq x y z
N MET A 1 -14.05 -4.32 6.17
CA MET A 1 -12.60 -4.34 6.43
C MET A 1 -12.29 -3.42 7.59
N ASN A 2 -11.81 -3.97 8.71
CA ASN A 2 -11.26 -3.20 9.83
C ASN A 2 -9.82 -2.79 9.52
N ILE A 3 -9.42 -1.57 9.88
CA ILE A 3 -8.08 -1.04 9.57
C ILE A 3 -7.34 -0.67 10.85
N HIS A 4 -6.21 -1.32 11.07
CA HIS A 4 -5.26 -1.02 12.14
C HIS A 4 -4.09 -0.26 11.53
N ARG A 5 -4.05 1.06 11.77
CA ARG A 5 -3.00 1.94 11.27
C ARG A 5 -1.73 1.83 12.10
N SER A 6 -0.60 2.11 11.47
CA SER A 6 0.69 2.15 12.16
C SER A 6 0.79 3.40 13.03
N GLN A 7 1.24 3.23 14.27
CA GLN A 7 1.42 4.34 15.20
C GLN A 7 2.66 5.19 14.89
N THR A 8 3.59 4.69 14.07
CA THR A 8 4.88 5.34 13.79
C THR A 8 4.89 6.11 12.48
N CYS A 9 3.88 5.96 11.63
CA CYS A 9 3.81 6.59 10.30
C CYS A 9 3.53 8.10 10.34
N ARG A 10 3.15 8.65 11.50
CA ARG A 10 2.83 10.07 11.69
C ARG A 10 4.05 11.00 11.78
N ASN A 11 5.25 10.46 11.58
CA ASN A 11 6.49 11.23 11.62
C ASN A 11 6.75 12.05 10.33
N SER A 12 6.01 11.81 9.25
CA SER A 12 6.15 12.53 7.98
C SER A 12 4.81 12.57 7.23
N PRO A 13 4.40 13.72 6.66
CA PRO A 13 3.21 13.82 5.81
C PRO A 13 3.23 12.83 4.63
N LYS A 14 4.41 12.53 4.08
CA LYS A 14 4.54 11.59 2.96
C LYS A 14 4.36 10.13 3.39
N ASN A 15 4.76 9.78 4.62
CA ASN A 15 4.52 8.45 5.18
C ASN A 15 3.03 8.24 5.46
N GLN A 16 2.35 9.26 5.98
CA GLN A 16 0.90 9.24 6.15
C GLN A 16 0.16 9.10 4.81
N PHE A 17 0.56 9.87 3.79
CA PHE A 17 0.02 9.72 2.44
C PHE A 17 0.20 8.29 1.90
N ILE A 18 1.37 7.68 2.10
CA ILE A 18 1.64 6.31 1.66
C ILE A 18 0.72 5.30 2.35
N GLU A 19 0.50 5.45 3.66
CA GLU A 19 -0.45 4.61 4.41
C GLU A 19 -1.87 4.75 3.82
N ASP A 20 -2.35 5.99 3.70
CA ASP A 20 -3.68 6.31 3.17
C ASP A 20 -3.88 5.78 1.74
N PHE A 21 -2.89 6.01 0.88
CA PHE A 21 -2.89 5.53 -0.49
C PHE A 21 -2.91 4.00 -0.56
N THR A 22 -2.16 3.32 0.31
CA THR A 22 -2.12 1.85 0.34
C THR A 22 -3.47 1.28 0.76
N ILE A 23 -4.10 1.86 1.78
CA ILE A 23 -5.44 1.47 2.21
C ILE A 23 -6.43 1.65 1.05
N ALA A 24 -6.43 2.80 0.39
CA ALA A 24 -7.30 3.09 -0.74
C ALA A 24 -7.04 2.16 -1.93
N LEU A 25 -5.78 1.82 -2.22
CA LEU A 25 -5.38 0.85 -3.25
C LEU A 25 -5.98 -0.53 -2.97
N ILE A 26 -5.84 -1.03 -1.73
CA ILE A 26 -6.36 -2.34 -1.33
C ILE A 26 -7.90 -2.37 -1.32
N GLN A 27 -8.54 -1.25 -0.97
CA GLN A 27 -10.00 -1.11 -1.02
C GLN A 27 -10.55 -0.85 -2.42
N ASN A 28 -9.69 -0.76 -3.44
CA ASN A 28 -10.07 -0.37 -4.81
C ASN A 28 -10.85 0.96 -4.86
N ASN A 29 -10.43 1.94 -4.06
CA ASN A 29 -11.05 3.26 -3.90
C ASN A 29 -10.03 4.40 -4.09
N LEU A 30 -9.17 4.28 -5.10
CA LEU A 30 -8.17 5.31 -5.41
C LEU A 30 -8.79 6.50 -6.14
N SER A 31 -8.44 7.72 -5.69
CA SER A 31 -8.73 8.94 -6.45
C SER A 31 -7.78 9.08 -7.64
N LYS A 32 -8.31 9.54 -8.77
CA LYS A 32 -7.50 9.87 -9.96
C LYS A 32 -6.55 11.05 -9.74
N GLU A 33 -6.80 11.88 -8.72
CA GLU A 33 -6.01 13.08 -8.43
C GLU A 33 -4.65 12.76 -7.79
N VAL A 34 -4.49 11.57 -7.21
CA VAL A 34 -3.27 11.16 -6.49
C VAL A 34 -2.38 10.23 -7.31
N VAL A 35 -2.72 10.00 -8.57
CA VAL A 35 -1.97 9.17 -9.53
C VAL A 35 -1.63 9.96 -10.79
N ALA A 36 -0.52 9.61 -11.44
CA ALA A 36 -0.18 10.14 -12.75
C ALA A 36 -1.15 9.65 -13.84
N ALA A 37 -1.23 10.37 -14.97
CA ALA A 37 -2.09 9.98 -16.09
C ALA A 37 -1.72 8.58 -16.66
N ASP A 38 -0.43 8.26 -16.65
CA ASP A 38 0.18 7.01 -17.11
C ASP A 38 0.63 6.12 -15.93
N TRP A 39 -0.06 6.21 -14.78
CA TRP A 39 0.31 5.43 -13.60
C TRP A 39 0.21 3.92 -13.83
N GLN A 40 1.05 3.16 -13.13
CA GLN A 40 1.13 1.71 -13.27
C GLN A 40 1.00 0.99 -11.93
N LEU A 41 0.14 -0.02 -11.89
CA LEU A 41 0.10 -1.02 -10.81
C LEU A 41 0.67 -2.34 -11.32
N VAL A 42 1.71 -2.83 -10.65
CA VAL A 42 2.26 -4.17 -10.89
C VAL A 42 2.01 -5.01 -9.66
N ILE A 43 1.29 -6.12 -9.82
CA ILE A 43 1.12 -7.11 -8.74
C ILE A 43 2.07 -8.27 -9.03
N ALA A 44 3.10 -8.41 -8.19
CA ALA A 44 4.14 -9.42 -8.39
C ALA A 44 3.58 -10.83 -8.14
N GLY A 45 4.08 -11.79 -8.92
CA GLY A 45 3.62 -13.18 -8.86
C GLY A 45 2.30 -13.45 -9.58
N GLY A 46 1.80 -12.49 -10.38
CA GLY A 46 0.58 -12.64 -11.18
C GLY A 46 -0.70 -12.81 -10.37
N LYS A 47 -0.64 -12.59 -9.06
CA LYS A 47 -1.79 -12.71 -8.16
C LYS A 47 -2.63 -11.44 -8.20
N GLN A 48 -3.93 -11.57 -7.93
CA GLN A 48 -4.80 -10.42 -7.68
C GLN A 48 -4.70 -9.98 -6.22
N ILE A 49 -5.16 -8.77 -5.91
CA ILE A 49 -5.38 -8.36 -4.50
C ILE A 49 -6.38 -9.35 -3.88
N PRO A 50 -6.08 -9.93 -2.70
CA PRO A 50 -7.02 -10.81 -2.02
C PRO A 50 -8.39 -10.13 -1.85
N GLN A 51 -9.46 -10.86 -2.14
CA GLN A 51 -10.82 -10.36 -1.95
C GLN A 51 -11.30 -10.67 -0.53
N GLN A 52 -12.43 -10.08 -0.13
CA GLN A 52 -13.09 -10.36 1.16
C GLN A 52 -12.20 -10.12 2.39
N ILE A 53 -11.33 -9.11 2.31
CA ILE A 53 -10.42 -8.74 3.41
C ILE A 53 -11.24 -8.31 4.62
N GLN A 54 -11.09 -9.06 5.71
CA GLN A 54 -11.76 -8.81 6.99
C GLN A 54 -10.99 -7.74 7.77
N GLU A 55 -9.67 -7.87 7.84
CA GLU A 55 -8.80 -6.95 8.56
C GLU A 55 -7.55 -6.60 7.77
N MET A 56 -7.08 -5.36 7.92
CA MET A 56 -5.82 -4.88 7.41
C MET A 56 -5.05 -4.24 8.56
N THR A 57 -3.81 -4.67 8.77
CA THR A 57 -2.87 -4.00 9.69
C THR A 57 -1.72 -3.42 8.89
N VAL A 58 -1.54 -2.11 8.97
CA VAL A 58 -0.35 -1.43 8.47
C VAL A 58 0.71 -1.49 9.56
N ILE A 59 1.86 -2.09 9.24
CA ILE A 59 3.00 -2.22 10.15
C ILE A 59 3.85 -0.94 10.06
N ALA A 60 4.25 -0.56 8.84
CA ALA A 60 5.09 0.62 8.62
C ALA A 60 4.85 1.23 7.23
N SER A 61 5.06 2.54 7.14
CA SER A 61 5.15 3.32 5.92
C SER A 61 6.36 4.22 5.98
N ILE A 62 7.20 4.18 4.95
CA ILE A 62 8.45 4.94 4.88
C ILE A 62 8.59 5.61 3.52
N SER A 63 9.30 6.73 3.46
CA SER A 63 9.59 7.43 2.22
C SER A 63 10.99 8.03 2.24
N HIS A 64 11.60 8.09 1.05
CA HIS A 64 12.86 8.77 0.83
C HIS A 64 12.95 9.26 -0.63
N GLY A 65 13.09 10.58 -0.82
CA GLY A 65 13.12 11.19 -2.15
C GLY A 65 11.87 10.86 -2.97
N LYS A 66 12.05 10.24 -4.14
CA LYS A 66 10.96 9.81 -5.04
C LYS A 66 10.38 8.43 -4.71
N TYR A 67 10.85 7.77 -3.66
CA TYR A 67 10.46 6.40 -3.34
C TYR A 67 9.73 6.32 -2.02
N GLY A 68 8.84 5.33 -1.92
CA GLY A 68 8.13 5.01 -0.69
C GLY A 68 7.83 3.53 -0.58
N SER A 69 7.49 3.08 0.62
CA SER A 69 7.03 1.72 0.85
C SER A 69 6.00 1.67 1.98
N CYS A 70 5.04 0.76 1.86
CA CYS A 70 4.10 0.40 2.92
C CYS A 70 4.09 -1.12 3.09
N THR A 71 4.20 -1.58 4.33
CA THR A 71 4.16 -3.02 4.67
C THR A 71 3.10 -3.29 5.73
N GLY A 72 2.56 -4.50 5.68
CA GLY A 72 1.50 -4.89 6.60
C GLY A 72 1.03 -6.31 6.37
N LYS A 73 -0.13 -6.62 6.96
CA LYS A 73 -0.80 -7.91 6.80
C LYS A 73 -2.30 -7.72 6.55
N LEU A 74 -2.87 -8.68 5.84
CA LEU A 74 -4.30 -8.83 5.57
C LEU A 74 -4.78 -10.13 6.21
N MET A 75 -5.94 -10.08 6.85
CA MET A 75 -6.71 -11.26 7.24
C MET A 75 -7.81 -11.47 6.20
N VAL A 76 -7.81 -12.65 5.58
CA VAL A 76 -8.78 -13.06 4.57
C VAL A 76 -9.28 -14.43 4.97
N GLU A 77 -10.53 -14.52 5.41
CA GLU A 77 -11.05 -15.72 6.07
C GLU A 77 -10.12 -16.11 7.23
N ASP A 78 -9.61 -17.35 7.26
CA ASP A 78 -8.68 -17.84 8.28
C ASP A 78 -7.20 -17.72 7.86
N GLU A 79 -6.91 -16.98 6.78
CA GLU A 79 -5.59 -16.91 6.17
C GLU A 79 -4.95 -15.53 6.35
N VAL A 80 -3.65 -15.52 6.65
CA VAL A 80 -2.85 -14.30 6.78
C VAL A 80 -1.98 -14.10 5.56
N TYR A 81 -2.09 -12.92 4.94
CA TYR A 81 -1.24 -12.49 3.84
C TYR A 81 -0.41 -11.28 4.28
N HIS A 82 0.90 -11.42 4.24
CA HIS A 82 1.82 -10.29 4.36
C HIS A 82 1.88 -9.55 3.03
N PHE A 83 1.88 -8.22 3.08
CA PHE A 83 2.04 -7.40 1.90
C PHE A 83 3.21 -6.42 2.02
N SER A 84 3.77 -6.08 0.87
CA SER A 84 4.67 -4.94 0.70
C SER A 84 4.29 -4.21 -0.57
N VAL A 85 4.19 -2.88 -0.50
CA VAL A 85 3.93 -2.03 -1.66
C VAL A 85 5.06 -1.04 -1.80
N HIS A 86 5.73 -1.05 -2.95
CA HIS A 86 6.77 -0.07 -3.27
C HIS A 86 6.20 0.99 -4.22
N TYR A 87 6.39 2.24 -3.86
CA TYR A 87 5.89 3.40 -4.60
C TYR A 87 7.02 4.18 -5.24
N GLU A 88 6.78 4.63 -6.47
CA GLU A 88 7.56 5.65 -7.14
C GLU A 88 6.67 6.87 -7.42
N PHE A 89 7.13 8.03 -6.99
CA PHE A 89 6.44 9.31 -7.16
C PHE A 89 7.01 10.08 -8.34
N VAL A 90 6.18 10.90 -9.00
CA VAL A 90 6.62 11.75 -10.14
C VAL A 90 7.80 12.67 -9.76
N SER A 91 7.82 13.15 -8.50
CA SER A 91 8.88 13.99 -7.96
C SER A 91 9.12 13.73 -6.47
N THR A 92 10.17 14.35 -5.93
CA THR A 92 10.49 14.27 -4.50
C THR A 92 9.45 15.03 -3.65
N THR A 93 8.90 16.11 -4.19
CA THR A 93 8.03 17.06 -3.49
C THR A 93 6.53 16.78 -3.64
N LYS A 94 6.09 16.13 -4.72
CA LYS A 94 4.67 15.86 -4.99
C LYS A 94 4.26 14.49 -4.46
N THR A 95 3.03 14.39 -3.96
CA THR A 95 2.35 13.15 -3.57
C THR A 95 1.50 12.61 -4.74
N ILE A 96 2.12 12.48 -5.92
CA ILE A 96 1.50 11.88 -7.10
C ILE A 96 2.25 10.60 -7.42
N VAL A 97 1.55 9.47 -7.35
CA VAL A 97 2.13 8.15 -7.58
C VAL A 97 2.20 7.86 -9.08
N GLN A 98 3.40 7.54 -9.56
CA GLN A 98 3.66 7.10 -10.92
C GLN A 98 3.59 5.57 -11.03
N LYS A 99 4.11 4.86 -10.01
CA LYS A 99 4.19 3.40 -10.02
C LYS A 99 3.98 2.82 -8.65
N ALA A 100 3.22 1.74 -8.58
CA ALA A 100 3.09 0.90 -7.41
C ALA A 100 3.46 -0.55 -7.77
N LYS A 101 4.32 -1.17 -6.97
CA LYS A 101 4.64 -2.61 -7.06
C LYS A 101 4.16 -3.29 -5.79
N LEU A 102 3.12 -4.10 -5.91
CA LEU A 102 2.47 -4.78 -4.80
C LEU A 102 2.89 -6.26 -4.77
N LEU A 103 3.29 -6.72 -3.59
CA LEU A 103 3.65 -8.11 -3.34
C LEU A 103 2.80 -8.65 -2.20
N PHE A 104 2.37 -9.91 -2.33
CA PHE A 104 1.70 -10.66 -1.28
C PHE A 104 2.41 -11.98 -1.02
N VAL A 105 2.60 -12.32 0.24
CA VAL A 105 3.12 -13.61 0.68
C VAL A 105 2.15 -14.18 1.71
N LYS A 106 1.67 -15.39 1.44
CA LYS A 106 0.85 -16.12 2.40
C LYS A 106 1.73 -16.60 3.56
N GLU A 107 1.31 -16.37 4.79
CA GLU A 107 1.97 -16.93 5.97
C GLU A 107 1.77 -18.46 5.97
N ILE A 108 2.84 -19.21 6.20
CA ILE A 108 2.78 -20.67 6.32
C ILE A 108 2.86 -20.97 7.82
N GLY A 109 1.81 -21.58 8.35
CA GLY A 109 1.76 -22.12 9.72
C GLY A 109 2.52 -23.43 9.85
#